data_AF-A0A1M7I9U0-F1
#
_entry.id   AF-A0A1M7I9U0-F1
#
_cell.length_a   1.000
_cell.length_b   1.000
_cell.length_c   1.000
_cell.angle_alpha   90.00
_cell.angle_beta   90.00
_cell.angle_gamma   90.00
#
_symmetry.space_group_name_H-M   'P 1'
#
loop_
_entity.id
_entity.type
_entity.pdbx_description
1 polymer ?
#
loop_
_entity_poly.entity_id
_entity_poly.type
_entity_poly.pdbx_seq_one_letter_code
_entity_poly.pdbx_strand_id
1 'polypeptide(L)'
;MILKRDDAFTVVCELKTPKEDGSYVVGTGIFVTSPARNGNVFLWIVTANHVAKETNEKTQPTTSNIQFLNGRKFLPMDHFNLKQESVSRDFELTCIGFPRGLGTEGLFSPFTFRSFASSGFFRYPRFDTKQECIFFCLENPSVGGYSGGPILDLGYSTNGVFEMKKEKTLCHGIMHGTMCDDTGGKIAMVTPAFYLKDVIGIV
;
A
#
# COMPACT_ATOMS: atom_id res chain seq x y z
N MET A 1 11.42 -11.05 -7.67
CA MET A 1 11.42 -9.86 -8.57
C MET A 1 11.90 -8.63 -7.78
N ILE A 2 12.60 -7.69 -8.41
CA ILE A 2 12.97 -6.40 -7.81
C ILE A 2 12.26 -5.31 -8.62
N LEU A 3 11.43 -4.51 -7.95
CA LEU A 3 10.77 -3.35 -8.53
C LEU A 3 11.68 -2.13 -8.33
N LYS A 4 12.06 -1.47 -9.43
CA LYS A 4 12.62 -0.13 -9.33
C LYS A 4 11.53 0.83 -8.88
N ARG A 5 11.91 1.89 -8.18
CA ARG A 5 10.96 2.91 -7.71
C ARG A 5 10.12 3.48 -8.85
N ASP A 6 10.76 3.79 -9.98
CA ASP A 6 10.07 4.29 -11.17
C ASP A 6 9.18 3.25 -11.84
N ASP A 7 9.35 1.96 -11.58
CA ASP A 7 8.47 0.91 -12.10
C ASP A 7 7.36 0.54 -11.12
N ALA A 8 7.45 0.99 -9.86
CA ALA A 8 6.56 0.55 -8.81
C ALA A 8 5.13 1.12 -8.97
N PHE A 9 4.92 2.11 -9.84
CA PHE A 9 3.57 2.52 -10.26
C PHE A 9 2.79 1.40 -10.96
N THR A 10 3.50 0.46 -11.60
CA THR A 10 2.87 -0.63 -12.35
C THR A 10 2.10 -1.60 -11.45
N VAL A 11 2.40 -1.63 -10.15
CA VAL A 11 1.74 -2.50 -9.17
C VAL A 11 0.66 -1.79 -8.35
N VAL A 12 0.43 -0.48 -8.50
CA VAL A 12 -0.55 0.28 -7.69
C VAL A 12 -1.62 1.00 -8.50
N CYS A 13 -2.85 1.08 -7.99
CA CYS A 13 -3.93 1.84 -8.60
C CYS A 13 -4.54 2.85 -7.64
N GLU A 14 -5.20 3.86 -8.19
CA GLU A 14 -6.16 4.67 -7.45
C GLU A 14 -7.51 3.96 -7.44
N LEU A 15 -8.16 3.98 -6.28
CA LEU A 15 -9.54 3.60 -6.08
C LEU A 15 -10.36 4.86 -5.82
N LYS A 16 -11.38 5.09 -6.67
CA LYS A 16 -12.27 6.25 -6.57
C LYS A 16 -13.72 5.76 -6.55
N THR A 17 -14.40 5.98 -5.44
CA THR A 17 -15.81 5.63 -5.27
C THR A 17 -16.65 6.90 -5.15
N PRO A 18 -17.64 7.12 -6.03
CA PRO A 18 -18.55 8.24 -5.90
C PRO A 18 -19.47 8.08 -4.68
N LYS A 19 -19.74 9.21 -4.01
CA LYS A 19 -20.75 9.35 -2.95
C LYS A 19 -22.00 10.05 -3.49
N GLU A 20 -23.11 9.92 -2.76
CA GLU A 20 -24.39 10.54 -3.12
C GLU A 20 -24.33 12.07 -3.16
N ASP A 21 -23.45 12.68 -2.35
CA ASP A 21 -23.23 14.13 -2.28
C ASP A 21 -22.37 14.68 -3.45
N GLY A 22 -22.00 13.84 -4.41
CA GLY A 22 -21.14 14.20 -5.54
C GLY A 22 -19.65 14.24 -5.21
N SER A 23 -19.26 13.98 -3.95
CA SER A 23 -17.86 13.81 -3.55
C SER A 23 -17.36 12.40 -3.87
N TYR A 24 -16.06 12.16 -3.67
CA TYR A 24 -15.44 10.87 -3.88
C TYR A 24 -14.69 10.39 -2.64
N VAL A 25 -14.79 9.10 -2.33
CA VAL A 25 -13.83 8.40 -1.49
C VAL A 25 -12.65 8.00 -2.37
N VAL A 26 -11.45 8.44 -1.99
CA VAL A 26 -10.22 8.15 -2.71
C VAL A 26 -9.28 7.36 -1.84
N GLY A 27 -8.69 6.32 -2.42
CA GLY A 27 -7.63 5.53 -1.80
C GLY A 27 -6.68 4.96 -2.84
N THR A 28 -5.68 4.25 -2.34
CA THR A 28 -4.70 3.52 -3.15
C THR A 28 -4.95 2.02 -2.99
N GLY A 29 -4.73 1.24 -4.04
CA GLY A 29 -4.68 -0.23 -3.98
C GLY A 29 -3.39 -0.77 -4.59
N ILE A 30 -3.04 -2.00 -4.25
CA ILE A 30 -1.95 -2.77 -4.86
C ILE A 30 -2.50 -4.03 -5.54
N PHE A 31 -1.99 -4.33 -6.74
CA PHE A 31 -2.29 -5.56 -7.47
C PHE A 31 -1.47 -6.72 -6.93
N VAL A 32 -2.15 -7.79 -6.54
CA VAL A 32 -1.54 -8.98 -5.91
C VAL A 32 -1.97 -10.24 -6.65
N THR A 33 -1.04 -11.18 -6.81
CA THR A 33 -1.32 -12.54 -7.29
C THR A 33 -1.10 -13.56 -6.20
N SER A 34 -2.00 -14.55 -6.14
CA SER A 34 -1.80 -15.74 -5.31
C SER A 34 -2.04 -17.01 -6.12
N PRO A 35 -1.38 -18.14 -5.79
CA PRO A 35 -1.68 -19.43 -6.41
C PRO A 35 -3.15 -19.82 -6.17
N ALA A 36 -3.76 -20.45 -7.17
CA ALA A 36 -5.04 -21.12 -7.07
C ALA A 36 -4.88 -22.63 -7.36
N ARG A 37 -5.96 -23.41 -7.18
CA ARG A 37 -5.95 -24.83 -7.54
C ARG A 37 -5.75 -25.03 -9.04
N ASN A 38 -5.11 -26.14 -9.41
CA ASN A 38 -4.90 -26.56 -10.80
C ASN A 38 -4.03 -25.62 -11.65
N GLY A 39 -3.06 -24.93 -11.03
CA GLY A 39 -2.14 -24.04 -11.75
C GLY A 39 -2.72 -22.69 -12.17
N ASN A 40 -3.97 -22.40 -11.78
CA ASN A 40 -4.56 -21.08 -11.95
C ASN A 40 -3.98 -20.07 -10.95
N VAL A 41 -4.22 -18.78 -11.19
CA VAL A 41 -3.85 -17.69 -10.28
C VAL A 41 -5.06 -16.85 -9.93
N PHE A 42 -5.18 -16.44 -8.67
CA PHE A 42 -6.13 -15.41 -8.26
C PHE A 42 -5.48 -14.03 -8.40
N LEU A 43 -6.29 -13.05 -8.82
CA LEU A 43 -5.90 -11.65 -8.91
C LEU A 43 -6.67 -10.87 -7.86
N TRP A 44 -5.95 -10.09 -7.06
CA TRP A 44 -6.51 -9.31 -5.97
C TRP A 44 -6.12 -7.84 -6.11
N ILE A 45 -6.99 -6.96 -5.63
CA ILE A 45 -6.62 -5.60 -5.28
C ILE A 45 -6.68 -5.51 -3.77
N VAL A 46 -5.54 -5.28 -3.14
CA VAL A 46 -5.44 -5.08 -1.69
C VAL A 46 -5.45 -3.59 -1.41
N THR A 47 -6.27 -3.16 -0.46
CA THR A 47 -6.37 -1.76 -0.01
C THR A 47 -6.77 -1.72 1.47
N ALA A 48 -6.88 -0.52 2.04
CA ALA A 48 -7.33 -0.34 3.42
C ALA A 48 -8.84 -0.64 3.54
N ASN A 49 -9.25 -1.20 4.68
CA ASN A 49 -10.65 -1.62 4.89
C ASN A 49 -11.67 -0.50 4.69
N HIS A 50 -11.39 0.71 5.18
CA HIS A 50 -12.30 1.85 5.00
C HIS A 50 -12.35 2.38 3.57
N VAL A 51 -11.40 2.00 2.71
CA VAL A 51 -11.48 2.25 1.25
C VAL A 51 -12.30 1.13 0.61
N ALA A 52 -12.00 -0.13 0.95
CA ALA A 52 -12.69 -1.31 0.41
C ALA A 52 -14.19 -1.32 0.71
N LYS A 53 -14.60 -0.99 1.95
CA LYS A 53 -16.02 -1.01 2.35
C LYS A 53 -16.89 -0.02 1.58
N GLU A 54 -16.28 1.05 1.09
CA GLU A 54 -16.97 2.08 0.31
C GLU A 54 -17.06 1.66 -1.15
N THR A 55 -16.33 0.63 -1.59
CA THR A 55 -16.39 0.19 -2.98
C THR A 55 -17.75 -0.39 -3.33
N ASN A 56 -18.22 -0.08 -4.53
CA ASN A 56 -19.49 -0.53 -5.07
C ASN A 56 -19.38 -0.74 -6.58
N GLU A 57 -20.50 -1.04 -7.22
CA GLU A 57 -20.61 -1.29 -8.67
C GLU A 57 -20.12 -0.11 -9.53
N LYS A 58 -20.08 1.09 -8.94
CA LYS A 58 -19.60 2.34 -9.57
C LYS A 58 -18.18 2.70 -9.14
N THR A 59 -17.50 1.86 -8.36
CA THR A 59 -16.06 2.02 -8.12
C THR A 59 -15.34 1.75 -9.42
N GLN A 60 -14.80 2.81 -9.99
CA GLN A 60 -14.11 2.73 -11.26
C GLN A 60 -12.61 2.82 -11.00
N PRO A 61 -11.79 1.91 -11.58
CA PRO A 61 -10.45 2.32 -11.93
C PRO A 61 -10.60 3.51 -12.89
N THR A 62 -9.97 4.65 -12.58
CA THR A 62 -10.18 5.86 -13.39
C THR A 62 -9.85 5.61 -14.86
N THR A 63 -10.48 6.35 -15.78
CA THR A 63 -10.27 6.18 -17.23
C THR A 63 -8.79 6.31 -17.61
N SER A 64 -8.06 7.17 -16.92
CA SER A 64 -6.60 7.28 -17.03
C SER A 64 -5.86 6.03 -16.56
N ASN A 65 -6.40 5.26 -15.60
CA ASN A 65 -5.79 4.05 -15.03
C ASN A 65 -6.02 2.80 -15.88
N ILE A 66 -7.05 2.78 -16.72
CA ILE A 66 -7.43 1.63 -17.55
C ILE A 66 -6.33 1.30 -18.56
N GLN A 67 -5.73 2.29 -19.22
CA GLN A 67 -4.61 2.06 -20.13
C GLN A 67 -3.39 1.47 -19.42
N PHE A 68 -3.19 1.81 -18.14
CA PHE A 68 -2.12 1.25 -17.32
C PHE A 68 -2.44 -0.14 -16.80
N LEU A 69 -3.69 -0.66 -16.89
CA LEU A 69 -4.00 -2.07 -16.60
C LEU A 69 -3.30 -3.01 -17.61
N ASN A 70 -3.04 -2.54 -18.83
CA ASN A 70 -2.22 -3.25 -19.81
C ASN A 70 -0.73 -3.18 -19.40
N GLY A 71 -0.11 -4.34 -19.15
CA GLY A 71 1.29 -4.43 -18.73
C GLY A 71 1.54 -4.23 -17.23
N ARG A 72 0.50 -4.27 -16.38
CA ARG A 72 0.71 -4.27 -14.93
C ARG A 72 1.44 -5.50 -14.46
N LYS A 73 2.34 -5.25 -13.51
CA LYS A 73 2.91 -6.28 -12.70
C LYS A 73 1.95 -6.53 -11.54
N PHE A 74 1.71 -7.79 -11.23
CA PHE A 74 1.05 -8.18 -9.99
C PHE A 74 2.16 -8.59 -9.05
N LEU A 75 2.16 -8.02 -7.85
CA LEU A 75 3.13 -8.40 -6.83
C LEU A 75 2.75 -9.80 -6.32
N PRO A 76 3.61 -10.82 -6.50
CA PRO A 76 3.29 -12.17 -6.04
C PRO A 76 3.20 -12.23 -4.52
N MET A 77 2.37 -13.13 -3.98
CA MET A 77 2.15 -13.20 -2.54
C MET A 77 3.44 -13.46 -1.72
N ASP A 78 4.44 -14.15 -2.29
CA ASP A 78 5.71 -14.39 -1.61
C ASP A 78 6.57 -13.12 -1.46
N HIS A 79 6.19 -12.01 -2.09
CA HIS A 79 6.77 -10.69 -1.86
C HIS A 79 6.13 -9.94 -0.68
N PHE A 80 5.16 -10.53 0.03
CA PHE A 80 4.63 -9.93 1.25
C PHE A 80 5.32 -10.52 2.47
N ASN A 81 5.71 -9.67 3.43
CA ASN A 81 6.22 -10.17 4.69
C ASN A 81 5.06 -10.68 5.56
N LEU A 82 4.78 -11.98 5.43
CA LEU A 82 3.71 -12.64 6.18
C LEU A 82 4.12 -13.09 7.58
N LYS A 83 5.39 -12.87 7.96
CA LYS A 83 5.87 -13.16 9.31
C LYS A 83 5.43 -12.06 10.26
N GLN A 84 5.09 -12.45 11.47
CA GLN A 84 4.79 -11.51 12.56
C GLN A 84 6.09 -11.00 13.19
N GLU A 85 6.93 -10.37 12.38
CA GLU A 85 8.22 -9.79 12.75
C GLU A 85 8.22 -8.30 12.41
N SER A 86 8.64 -7.46 13.36
CA SER A 86 8.73 -6.02 13.15
C SER A 86 9.78 -5.69 12.08
N VAL A 87 9.50 -4.69 11.26
CA VAL A 87 10.44 -4.18 10.26
C VAL A 87 11.63 -3.55 10.99
N SER A 88 12.86 -3.84 10.52
CA SER A 88 14.04 -3.14 11.03
C SER A 88 13.92 -1.64 10.77
N ARG A 89 14.32 -0.82 11.74
CA ARG A 89 14.39 0.64 11.60
C ARG A 89 15.49 1.08 10.63
N ASP A 90 16.41 0.19 10.28
CA ASP A 90 17.50 0.47 9.34
C ASP A 90 17.09 0.25 7.87
N PHE A 91 15.90 -0.30 7.63
CA PHE A 91 15.42 -0.55 6.27
C PHE A 91 14.67 0.66 5.72
N GLU A 92 15.17 1.18 4.60
CA GLU A 92 14.49 2.22 3.85
C GLU A 92 13.21 1.65 3.22
N LEU A 93 12.08 2.25 3.54
CA LEU A 93 10.76 1.87 3.05
C LEU A 93 10.25 2.93 2.07
N THR A 94 9.75 2.46 0.93
CA THR A 94 9.11 3.27 -0.08
C THR A 94 7.61 3.15 0.04
N CYS A 95 6.95 4.28 0.26
CA CYS A 95 5.50 4.41 0.26
C CYS A 95 5.05 4.91 -1.10
N ILE A 96 3.98 4.32 -1.64
CA ILE A 96 3.46 4.65 -2.97
C ILE A 96 1.95 4.83 -2.89
N GLY A 97 1.41 5.88 -3.51
CA GLY A 97 -0.02 6.07 -3.59
C GLY A 97 -0.43 7.35 -4.31
N PHE A 98 -1.72 7.64 -4.23
CA PHE A 98 -2.37 8.74 -4.95
C PHE A 98 -2.94 9.76 -3.94
N PRO A 99 -2.09 10.65 -3.39
CA PRO A 99 -2.53 11.61 -2.38
C PRO A 99 -3.63 12.50 -2.97
N ARG A 100 -4.77 12.56 -2.29
CA ARG A 100 -5.97 13.29 -2.73
C ARG A 100 -6.44 12.94 -4.17
N GLY A 101 -6.06 11.78 -4.68
CA GLY A 101 -6.31 11.40 -6.08
C GLY A 101 -5.51 12.20 -7.10
N LEU A 102 -4.42 12.84 -6.68
CA LEU A 102 -3.52 13.54 -7.60
C LEU A 102 -2.67 12.55 -8.40
N GLY A 103 -2.30 12.96 -9.61
CA GLY A 103 -1.49 12.12 -10.51
C GLY A 103 -2.31 11.02 -11.17
N THR A 104 -3.62 11.23 -11.37
CA THR A 104 -4.54 10.25 -11.98
C THR A 104 -5.34 10.82 -13.15
N GLU A 105 -5.16 12.08 -13.50
CA GLU A 105 -5.75 12.74 -14.67
C GLU A 105 -4.64 13.41 -15.50
N GLY A 106 -4.58 13.12 -16.80
CA GLY A 106 -3.54 13.61 -17.70
C GLY A 106 -2.18 12.91 -17.53
N LEU A 107 -1.43 13.28 -16.48
CA LEU A 107 -0.11 12.72 -16.17
C LEU A 107 -0.25 11.71 -15.03
N PHE A 108 -0.39 10.43 -15.38
CA PHE A 108 -0.45 9.38 -14.37
C PHE A 108 0.92 9.15 -13.74
N SER A 109 1.05 9.50 -12.47
CA SER A 109 2.28 9.28 -11.70
C SER A 109 1.91 9.22 -10.22
N PRO A 110 1.96 8.03 -9.58
CA PRO A 110 1.77 7.95 -8.14
C PRO A 110 2.89 8.70 -7.43
N PHE A 111 2.55 9.26 -6.29
CA PHE A 111 3.50 9.96 -5.46
C PHE A 111 4.24 8.92 -4.62
N THR A 112 5.55 9.10 -4.51
CA THR A 112 6.39 8.23 -3.69
C THR A 112 7.17 9.04 -2.67
N PHE A 113 7.26 8.53 -1.45
CA PHE A 113 8.18 9.05 -0.45
C PHE A 113 8.91 7.91 0.24
N ARG A 114 10.08 8.23 0.79
CA ARG A 114 10.92 7.28 1.53
C ARG A 114 10.81 7.59 3.02
N SER A 115 10.85 6.55 3.84
CA SER A 115 10.79 6.65 5.30
C SER A 115 11.42 5.41 5.91
N PHE A 116 11.67 5.44 7.21
CA PHE A 116 11.99 4.26 7.99
C PHE A 116 10.84 3.92 8.93
N ALA A 117 10.86 2.70 9.49
CA ALA A 117 9.96 2.33 10.57
C ALA A 117 10.32 3.11 11.84
N SER A 118 9.38 3.87 12.40
CA SER A 118 9.57 4.60 13.66
C SER A 118 9.22 3.78 14.89
N SER A 119 8.48 2.69 14.72
CA SER A 119 8.06 1.80 15.82
C SER A 119 8.23 0.33 15.46
N GLY A 120 8.27 -0.53 16.48
CA GLY A 120 7.89 -1.93 16.31
C GLY A 120 6.37 -2.07 16.23
N PHE A 121 5.87 -3.29 16.39
CA PHE A 121 4.43 -3.52 16.51
C PHE A 121 3.86 -3.01 17.82
N PHE A 122 2.71 -2.33 17.74
CA PHE A 122 1.91 -1.94 18.90
C PHE A 122 0.43 -2.14 18.58
N ARG A 123 -0.39 -2.19 19.63
CA ARG A 123 -1.85 -2.26 19.51
C ARG A 123 -2.43 -0.86 19.64
N TYR A 124 -3.35 -0.53 18.75
CA TYR A 124 -4.05 0.74 18.77
C TYR A 124 -5.47 0.56 18.20
N PRO A 125 -6.46 1.35 18.67
CA PRO A 125 -7.80 1.26 18.14
C PRO A 125 -7.83 1.84 16.73
N ARG A 126 -8.42 1.09 15.80
CA ARG A 126 -8.70 1.57 14.45
C ARG A 126 -9.56 2.82 14.51
N PHE A 127 -9.31 3.78 13.62
CA PHE A 127 -10.10 5.02 13.61
C PHE A 127 -11.57 4.76 13.24
N ASP A 128 -11.83 3.75 12.38
CA ASP A 128 -13.14 3.45 11.80
C ASP A 128 -14.01 2.53 12.67
N THR A 129 -13.47 1.44 13.21
CA THR A 129 -14.22 0.47 14.02
C THR A 129 -13.97 0.56 15.52
N LYS A 130 -12.96 1.33 15.95
CA LYS A 130 -12.47 1.40 17.34
C LYS A 130 -11.97 0.05 17.89
N GLN A 131 -11.90 -0.99 17.08
CA GLN A 131 -11.33 -2.27 17.49
C GLN A 131 -9.81 -2.18 17.50
N GLU A 132 -9.22 -2.75 18.54
CA GLU A 132 -7.77 -2.90 18.67
C GLU A 132 -7.19 -3.72 17.51
N CYS A 133 -6.18 -3.17 16.84
CA CYS A 133 -5.46 -3.82 15.76
C CYS A 133 -3.96 -3.59 15.93
N ILE A 134 -3.14 -4.44 15.29
CA ILE A 134 -1.69 -4.28 15.31
C ILE A 134 -1.29 -3.30 14.21
N PHE A 135 -0.45 -2.34 14.57
CA PHE A 135 0.14 -1.36 13.66
C PHE A 135 1.65 -1.25 13.87
N PHE A 136 2.32 -0.67 12.89
CA PHE A 136 3.60 0.01 13.08
C PHE A 136 3.55 1.40 12.45
N CYS A 137 4.45 2.28 12.86
CA CYS A 137 4.51 3.65 12.39
C CYS A 137 5.72 3.88 11.48
N LEU A 138 5.61 4.91 10.64
CA LEU A 138 6.74 5.45 9.87
C LEU A 138 7.23 6.75 10.50
N GLU A 139 8.47 7.13 10.21
CA GLU A 139 9.03 8.43 10.63
C GLU A 139 8.30 9.61 9.98
N ASN A 140 7.98 9.49 8.69
CA ASN A 140 7.31 10.53 7.95
C ASN A 140 5.79 10.40 8.08
N PRO A 141 5.06 11.54 8.22
CA PRO A 141 3.61 11.54 8.19
C PRO A 141 3.10 11.15 6.81
N SER A 142 1.87 10.64 6.77
CA SER A 142 1.15 10.37 5.52
C SER A 142 0.09 11.45 5.29
N VAL A 143 -0.55 11.39 4.12
CA VAL A 143 -1.65 12.29 3.74
C VAL A 143 -2.82 11.48 3.18
N GLY A 144 -4.02 12.07 3.22
CA GLY A 144 -5.22 11.45 2.65
C GLY A 144 -5.02 11.04 1.19
N GLY A 145 -5.52 9.85 0.81
CA GLY A 145 -5.32 9.23 -0.50
C GLY A 145 -4.24 8.13 -0.53
N TYR A 146 -3.27 8.15 0.40
CA TYR A 146 -2.31 7.05 0.55
C TYR A 146 -2.90 5.82 1.24
N SER A 147 -4.06 5.91 1.90
CA SER A 147 -4.69 4.74 2.53
C SER A 147 -4.86 3.60 1.52
N GLY A 148 -4.34 2.43 1.86
CA GLY A 148 -4.28 1.26 1.00
C GLY A 148 -3.03 1.13 0.13
N GLY A 149 -2.15 2.14 0.14
CA GLY A 149 -0.87 2.11 -0.55
C GLY A 149 0.14 1.16 0.11
N PRO A 150 0.99 0.47 -0.67
CA PRO A 150 1.95 -0.48 -0.13
C PRO A 150 3.17 0.21 0.50
N ILE A 151 3.74 -0.44 1.51
CA ILE A 151 5.00 -0.07 2.16
C ILE A 151 6.07 -1.07 1.76
N LEU A 152 6.94 -0.66 0.84
CA LEU A 152 7.87 -1.56 0.14
C LEU A 152 9.33 -1.33 0.58
N ASP A 153 10.00 -2.38 1.01
CA ASP A 153 11.45 -2.50 0.83
C ASP A 153 11.67 -2.91 -0.63
N LEU A 154 12.21 -2.01 -1.46
CA LEU A 154 12.36 -2.29 -2.89
C LEU A 154 13.41 -3.38 -3.17
N GLY A 155 14.20 -3.79 -2.17
CA GLY A 155 15.22 -4.83 -2.33
C GLY A 155 16.46 -4.32 -3.04
N TYR A 156 16.67 -3.01 -3.08
CA TYR A 156 17.92 -2.40 -3.52
C TYR A 156 18.20 -1.10 -2.77
N SER A 157 19.47 -0.71 -2.72
CA SER A 157 19.91 0.58 -2.18
C SER A 157 20.98 1.16 -3.11
N THR A 158 20.90 2.47 -3.34
CA THR A 158 21.85 3.21 -4.17
C THR A 158 22.69 4.14 -3.30
N ASN A 159 23.99 3.88 -3.20
CA ASN A 159 24.95 4.73 -2.54
C ASN A 159 25.92 5.31 -3.58
N GLY A 160 25.60 6.51 -4.07
CA GLY A 160 26.33 7.15 -5.16
C GLY A 160 26.22 6.33 -6.46
N VAL A 161 27.36 5.81 -6.93
CA VAL A 161 27.43 4.98 -8.14
C VAL A 161 27.23 3.49 -7.88
N PHE A 162 27.16 3.06 -6.61
CA PHE A 162 27.00 1.65 -6.26
C PHE A 162 25.53 1.32 -5.99
N GLU A 163 25.02 0.29 -6.68
CA GLU A 163 23.71 -0.31 -6.43
C GLU A 163 23.90 -1.67 -5.74
N MET A 164 23.48 -1.78 -4.49
CA MET A 164 23.40 -3.06 -3.78
C MET A 164 22.00 -3.64 -3.93
N LYS A 165 21.90 -4.92 -4.29
CA LYS A 165 20.63 -5.64 -4.43
C LYS A 165 20.49 -6.67 -3.32
N LYS A 166 19.30 -6.73 -2.73
CA LYS A 166 18.80 -7.86 -1.96
C LYS A 166 18.18 -8.90 -2.91
N GLU A 167 17.47 -9.88 -2.37
CA GLU A 167 16.86 -10.96 -3.15
C GLU A 167 15.60 -10.51 -3.93
N LYS A 168 14.72 -9.73 -3.29
CA LYS A 168 13.44 -9.30 -3.87
C LYS A 168 12.90 -8.05 -3.19
N THR A 169 11.94 -7.42 -3.85
CA THR A 169 11.07 -6.40 -3.21
C THR A 169 10.16 -7.07 -2.18
N LEU A 170 10.08 -6.52 -0.98
CA LEU A 170 9.20 -7.00 0.09
C LEU A 170 8.20 -5.91 0.51
N CYS A 171 6.92 -6.28 0.58
CA CYS A 171 5.87 -5.44 1.13
C CYS A 171 5.69 -5.77 2.62
N HIS A 172 5.95 -4.79 3.48
CA HIS A 172 5.85 -4.94 4.93
C HIS A 172 4.46 -4.62 5.48
N GLY A 173 3.64 -3.91 4.71
CA GLY A 173 2.28 -3.58 5.12
C GLY A 173 1.59 -2.64 4.15
N ILE A 174 0.38 -2.28 4.54
CA ILE A 174 -0.52 -1.41 3.80
C ILE A 174 -0.76 -0.16 4.64
N MET A 175 -0.56 1.01 4.05
CA MET A 175 -0.83 2.29 4.70
C MET A 175 -2.28 2.31 5.21
N HIS A 176 -2.44 2.43 6.52
CA HIS A 176 -3.77 2.54 7.13
C HIS A 176 -4.25 3.98 7.05
N GLY A 177 -3.45 4.92 7.56
CA GLY A 177 -3.82 6.32 7.62
C GLY A 177 -2.80 7.11 8.43
N THR A 178 -3.24 8.24 8.95
CA THR A 178 -2.40 9.12 9.77
C THR A 178 -3.03 9.25 11.15
N MET A 179 -2.26 8.95 12.19
CA MET A 179 -2.62 9.31 13.55
C MET A 179 -2.19 10.76 13.78
N CYS A 180 -3.10 11.57 14.31
CA CYS A 180 -2.90 12.98 14.59
C CYS A 180 -3.10 13.24 16.08
N ASP A 181 -2.37 14.21 16.62
CA ASP A 181 -2.64 14.79 17.95
C ASP A 181 -3.20 16.21 17.84
N ASP A 182 -3.52 16.80 19.00
CA ASP A 182 -4.07 18.16 19.10
C ASP A 182 -3.01 19.26 18.91
N THR A 183 -1.73 18.90 18.81
CA THR A 183 -0.61 19.84 18.59
C THR A 183 -0.31 20.03 17.09
N GLY A 184 -1.01 19.29 16.22
CA GLY A 184 -0.75 19.26 14.78
C GLY A 184 0.30 18.23 14.37
N GLY A 185 0.84 17.47 15.33
CA GLY A 185 1.71 16.33 15.10
C GLY A 185 0.97 15.22 14.36
N LYS A 186 1.66 14.59 13.40
CA LYS A 186 1.11 13.54 12.54
C LYS A 186 2.11 12.42 12.37
N ILE A 187 1.62 11.19 12.38
CA ILE A 187 2.44 10.00 12.13
C ILE A 187 1.68 9.01 11.26
N ALA A 188 2.36 8.45 10.26
CA ALA A 188 1.76 7.44 9.39
C ALA A 188 1.62 6.12 10.15
N MET A 189 0.44 5.51 10.09
CA MET A 189 0.19 4.17 10.61
C MET A 189 0.04 3.16 9.48
N VAL A 190 0.65 1.99 9.66
CA VAL A 190 0.68 0.91 8.69
C VAL A 190 0.08 -0.34 9.29
N THR A 191 -0.88 -0.95 8.59
CA THR A 191 -1.38 -2.29 8.89
C THR A 191 -0.37 -3.31 8.35
N PRO A 192 0.21 -4.18 9.19
CA PRO A 192 1.20 -5.17 8.76
C PRO A 192 0.68 -6.14 7.69
N ALA A 193 1.55 -6.56 6.78
CA ALA A 193 1.20 -7.46 5.69
C ALA A 193 0.82 -8.88 6.16
N PHE A 194 1.23 -9.29 7.37
CA PHE A 194 0.90 -10.63 7.87
C PHE A 194 -0.60 -10.89 8.04
N TYR A 195 -1.44 -9.85 8.11
CA TYR A 195 -2.89 -10.02 8.10
C TYR A 195 -3.42 -10.57 6.77
N LEU A 196 -2.66 -10.43 5.67
CA LEU A 196 -3.12 -10.87 4.35
C LEU A 196 -3.26 -12.39 4.25
N LYS A 197 -2.56 -13.17 5.07
CA LYS A 197 -2.75 -14.63 5.13
C LYS A 197 -4.19 -14.97 5.51
N ASP A 198 -4.75 -14.21 6.46
CA ASP A 198 -6.09 -14.42 7.00
C ASP A 198 -7.16 -13.85 6.03
N VAL A 199 -6.86 -12.74 5.35
CA VAL A 199 -7.79 -12.07 4.42
C VAL A 199 -7.89 -12.80 3.07
N ILE A 200 -6.77 -13.24 2.51
CA ILE A 200 -6.71 -13.90 1.19
C ILE A 200 -6.95 -15.42 1.33
N GLY A 201 -7.00 -15.95 2.56
CA GLY A 201 -7.30 -17.36 2.83
C GLY A 201 -6.17 -18.31 2.44
N ILE A 202 -4.92 -17.83 2.50
CA ILE A 202 -3.73 -18.63 2.16
C ILE A 202 -3.26 -19.30 3.46
N VAL A 203 -3.69 -20.55 3.64
CA VAL A 203 -3.25 -21.47 4.70
C VAL A 203 -2.53 -22.65 4.08
#